data_AF-A0AAV9KB74-F1
#
_entry.id   AF-A0AAV9KB74-F1
#
_cell.length_a   1.000
_cell.length_b   1.000
_cell.length_c   1.000
_cell.angle_alpha   90.00
_cell.angle_beta   90.00
_cell.angle_gamma   90.00
#
_symmetry.space_group_name_H-M   'P 1'
#
loop_
_entity.id
_entity.type
_entity.pdbx_description
1 polymer ?
#
loop_
_entity_poly.entity_id
_entity_poly.type
_entity_poly.pdbx_seq_one_letter_code
_entity_poly.pdbx_strand_id
1 'polypeptide(L)'
;MIQIALADVVTPLSITIDALAARIAVCEHNQGATEEVTALKATIVELRKDVDHLKSTDVSMVFGTVKIPDVPEMPQTTTRHGDRAEQIVDPESETETDEEMHEETEGAADEDRTETEAIIIDDVV
;
A
#
# COMPACT_ATOMS: atom_id res chain seq x y z
N MET A 1 6.75 3.28 5.40
CA MET A 1 6.11 3.80 4.17
C MET A 1 5.62 2.68 3.25
N ILE A 2 6.48 1.76 2.80
CA ILE A 2 6.11 0.72 1.81
C ILE A 2 4.97 -0.21 2.29
N GLN A 3 5.01 -0.68 3.54
CA GLN A 3 3.94 -1.56 4.06
C GLN A 3 2.57 -0.86 4.13
N ILE A 4 2.55 0.44 4.45
CA ILE A 4 1.31 1.24 4.52
C ILE A 4 0.74 1.39 3.10
N ALA A 5 1.57 1.78 2.13
CA ALA A 5 1.15 1.90 0.74
C ALA A 5 0.63 0.57 0.15
N LEU A 6 1.24 -0.56 0.52
CA LEU A 6 0.75 -1.87 0.10
C LEU A 6 -0.61 -2.19 0.74
N ALA A 7 -0.79 -1.90 2.03
CA ALA A 7 -2.07 -2.11 2.71
C ALA A 7 -3.20 -1.26 2.11
N ASP A 8 -2.90 -0.03 1.72
CA ASP A 8 -3.85 0.90 1.08
C ASP A 8 -4.34 0.41 -0.28
N VAL A 9 -3.55 -0.39 -1.00
CA VAL A 9 -3.93 -0.99 -2.29
C VAL A 9 -4.61 -2.35 -2.11
N VAL A 10 -4.07 -3.20 -1.23
CA VAL A 10 -4.52 -4.58 -1.09
C VAL A 10 -5.85 -4.70 -0.33
N THR A 11 -6.15 -3.75 0.55
CA THR A 11 -7.42 -3.74 1.30
C THR A 11 -8.62 -3.48 0.38
N PRO A 12 -8.65 -2.41 -0.43
CA PRO A 12 -9.71 -2.21 -1.43
C PRO A 12 -9.82 -3.35 -2.44
N LEU A 13 -8.69 -3.94 -2.85
CA LEU A 13 -8.69 -5.09 -3.75
C LEU A 13 -9.39 -6.31 -3.12
N SER A 14 -9.10 -6.61 -1.85
CA SER A 14 -9.76 -7.69 -1.10
C SER A 14 -11.28 -7.50 -1.05
N ILE A 15 -11.73 -6.27 -0.76
CA ILE A 15 -13.16 -5.91 -0.70
C ILE A 15 -13.82 -6.11 -2.06
N THR A 16 -13.15 -5.70 -3.14
CA THR A 16 -13.67 -5.84 -4.50
C THR A 16 -13.81 -7.31 -4.90
N ILE A 17 -12.86 -8.16 -4.52
CA ILE A 17 -12.91 -9.61 -4.75
C ILE A 17 -14.10 -10.25 -4.01
N ASP A 18 -14.33 -9.88 -2.75
CA ASP A 18 -15.47 -10.38 -1.98
C ASP A 18 -16.80 -9.92 -2.57
N ALA A 19 -16.89 -8.66 -3.01
CA ALA A 19 -18.07 -8.14 -3.70
C ALA A 19 -18.33 -8.87 -5.03
N LEU A 20 -17.27 -9.17 -5.80
CA LEU A 20 -17.37 -9.93 -7.04
C LEU A 20 -17.81 -11.37 -6.79
N ALA A 21 -17.29 -12.03 -5.75
CA ALA A 21 -17.74 -13.35 -5.34
C ALA A 21 -19.23 -13.37 -4.98
N ALA A 22 -19.72 -12.36 -4.26
CA ALA A 22 -21.15 -12.22 -3.96
C ALA A 22 -22.00 -12.04 -5.22
N ARG A 23 -21.55 -11.21 -6.18
CA ARG A 23 -22.25 -11.03 -7.46
C ARG A 23 -22.30 -12.31 -8.29
N ILE A 24 -21.21 -13.08 -8.32
CA ILE A 24 -21.16 -14.38 -9.00
C ILE A 24 -22.15 -15.35 -8.37
N ALA A 25 -22.26 -15.40 -7.04
CA ALA A 25 -23.24 -16.24 -6.35
C ALA A 25 -24.69 -15.86 -6.73
N VAL A 26 -24.99 -14.57 -6.86
CA VAL A 26 -26.30 -14.10 -7.33
C VAL A 26 -26.55 -14.49 -8.80
N CYS A 27 -25.54 -14.35 -9.67
CA CYS A 27 -25.66 -14.78 -11.07
C CYS A 27 -25.89 -16.30 -11.19
N GLU A 28 -25.14 -17.11 -10.44
CA GLU A 28 -25.27 -18.57 -10.39
C GLU A 28 -26.67 -18.98 -9.91
N HIS A 29 -27.24 -18.26 -8.94
CA HIS A 29 -28.59 -18.50 -8.46
C HIS A 29 -29.66 -18.18 -9.53
N ASN A 30 -29.51 -17.07 -10.26
CA ASN A 30 -30.53 -16.59 -11.20
C ASN A 30 -30.48 -17.27 -12.57
N GLN A 31 -29.28 -17.63 -13.05
CA GLN A 31 -29.05 -18.17 -14.39
C GLN A 31 -28.67 -19.67 -14.36
N GLY A 32 -28.43 -20.22 -13.16
CA GLY A 32 -27.85 -21.55 -12.99
C GLY A 32 -26.32 -21.55 -13.08
N ALA A 33 -25.72 -22.68 -12.74
CA ALA A 33 -24.28 -22.89 -12.85
C ALA A 33 -23.89 -23.17 -14.30
N THR A 34 -23.63 -22.11 -15.06
CA THR A 34 -23.04 -22.21 -16.40
C THR A 34 -21.54 -22.50 -16.30
N GLU A 35 -20.95 -23.00 -17.39
CA GLU A 35 -19.50 -23.23 -17.46
C GLU A 35 -18.71 -21.94 -17.22
N GLU A 36 -19.19 -20.81 -17.76
CA GLU A 36 -18.59 -19.50 -17.60
C GLU A 36 -18.61 -19.01 -16.15
N VAL A 37 -19.76 -19.12 -15.46
CA VAL A 37 -19.90 -18.73 -14.05
C VAL A 37 -19.02 -19.61 -13.16
N THR A 38 -18.94 -20.90 -13.47
CA THR A 38 -18.09 -21.86 -12.74
C THR A 38 -16.61 -21.55 -12.95
N ALA A 39 -16.19 -21.27 -14.18
CA ALA A 39 -14.82 -20.88 -14.51
C ALA A 39 -14.44 -19.56 -13.83
N LEU A 40 -15.30 -18.55 -13.90
CA LEU A 40 -15.09 -17.25 -13.24
C LEU A 40 -15.02 -17.39 -11.71
N LYS A 41 -15.85 -18.25 -11.11
CA LYS A 41 -15.77 -18.54 -9.67
C LYS A 41 -14.43 -19.17 -9.29
N ALA A 42 -13.90 -20.07 -10.11
CA ALA A 42 -12.60 -20.68 -9.89
C ALA A 42 -11.45 -19.66 -9.99
N THR A 43 -11.49 -18.76 -10.98
CA THR A 43 -10.46 -17.70 -11.11
C THR A 43 -10.51 -16.71 -9.95
N ILE A 44 -11.69 -16.41 -9.40
CA ILE A 44 -11.82 -15.59 -8.19
C ILE A 44 -11.23 -16.26 -6.95
N VAL A 45 -11.38 -17.59 -6.83
CA VAL A 45 -10.72 -18.35 -5.76
C VAL A 45 -9.21 -18.31 -5.91
N GLU A 46 -8.68 -18.40 -7.13
CA GLU A 46 -7.24 -18.28 -7.40
C GLU A 46 -6.72 -16.89 -7.08
N LEU A 47 -7.38 -15.84 -7.58
CA LEU A 47 -7.03 -14.45 -7.31
C LEU A 47 -7.03 -14.14 -5.80
N ARG A 48 -7.98 -14.69 -5.03
CA ARG A 48 -8.01 -14.54 -3.57
C ARG A 48 -6.74 -15.11 -2.92
N LYS A 49 -6.25 -16.27 -3.38
CA LYS A 49 -5.01 -16.87 -2.89
C LYS A 49 -3.81 -15.99 -3.18
N ASP A 50 -3.75 -15.40 -4.38
CA ASP A 50 -2.67 -14.50 -4.76
C ASP A 50 -2.66 -13.24 -3.91
N VAL A 51 -3.84 -12.67 -3.64
CA VAL A 51 -3.99 -11.52 -2.74
C VAL A 51 -3.62 -11.87 -1.31
N ASP A 52 -4.03 -13.02 -0.79
CA ASP A 52 -3.65 -13.49 0.55
C ASP A 52 -2.13 -13.73 0.64
N HIS A 53 -1.52 -14.26 -0.42
CA HIS A 53 -0.07 -14.40 -0.51
C HIS A 53 0.62 -13.03 -0.46
N LEU A 54 0.11 -12.04 -1.20
CA LEU A 54 0.63 -10.68 -1.21
C LEU A 54 0.53 -10.02 0.18
N LYS A 55 -0.55 -10.26 0.94
CA LYS A 55 -0.71 -9.77 2.33
C LYS A 55 0.27 -10.44 3.29
N SER A 56 0.54 -11.72 3.09
CA SER A 56 1.42 -12.51 3.96
C SER A 56 2.91 -12.33 3.65
N THR A 57 3.24 -11.83 2.45
CA THR A 57 4.62 -11.62 2.03
C THR A 57 5.17 -10.40 2.75
N ASP A 58 6.17 -10.62 3.61
CA ASP A 58 6.92 -9.52 4.18
C ASP A 58 7.67 -8.80 3.06
N VAL A 59 7.22 -7.59 2.75
CA VAL A 59 7.80 -6.73 1.72
C VAL A 59 9.28 -6.45 2.00
N SER A 60 9.74 -6.59 3.26
CA SER A 60 11.16 -6.49 3.62
C SER A 60 12.03 -7.57 2.97
N MET A 61 11.48 -8.76 2.70
CA MET A 61 12.19 -9.83 2.00
C MET A 61 12.44 -9.50 0.53
N VAL A 62 11.52 -8.80 -0.12
CA VAL A 62 11.64 -8.42 -1.54
C VAL A 62 12.72 -7.35 -1.74
N PHE A 63 12.85 -6.42 -0.81
CA PHE A 63 13.85 -5.35 -0.90
C PHE A 63 15.24 -5.74 -0.42
N GLY A 64 15.41 -6.95 0.13
CA GLY A 64 16.67 -7.40 0.72
C GLY A 64 17.05 -6.54 1.91
N THR A 65 17.24 -7.15 3.08
CA THR A 65 17.99 -6.48 4.13
C THR A 65 19.40 -6.25 3.60
N VAL A 66 19.68 -5.06 3.06
CA VAL A 66 21.05 -4.61 2.82
C VAL A 66 21.67 -4.49 4.20
N LYS A 67 22.28 -5.58 4.65
CA LYS A 67 23.09 -5.62 5.85
C LYS A 67 24.30 -4.76 5.51
N ILE A 68 24.23 -3.47 5.82
CA ILE A 68 25.40 -2.59 5.77
C ILE A 68 26.41 -3.27 6.70
N PRO A 69 27.53 -3.81 6.17
CA PRO A 69 28.53 -4.39 7.04
C PRO A 69 29.00 -3.30 7.98
N ASP A 70 29.00 -3.61 9.28
CA ASP A 70 29.54 -2.72 10.31
C ASP A 70 30.96 -2.38 9.86
N VAL A 71 31.18 -1.13 9.45
CA VAL A 71 32.50 -0.68 9.03
C VAL A 71 33.37 -0.85 10.25
N PRO A 72 34.45 -1.66 10.21
CA PRO A 72 35.33 -1.79 11.35
C PRO A 72 35.83 -0.39 11.69
N GLU A 73 35.56 0.03 12.93
CA GLU A 73 36.04 1.29 13.47
C GLU A 73 37.54 1.37 13.22
N MET A 74 37.94 2.29 12.33
CA MET A 74 39.34 2.49 12.00
C MET A 74 40.01 2.94 13.30
N PRO A 75 41.03 2.23 13.82
CA PRO A 75 41.64 2.61 15.08
C PRO A 75 42.20 4.02 14.91
N GLN A 76 41.59 4.99 15.60
CA GLN A 76 42.15 6.32 15.70
C GLN A 76 43.52 6.15 16.37
N THR A 77 44.59 6.29 15.58
CA THR A 77 45.94 6.37 16.12
C THR A 77 46.09 7.74 16.78
N THR A 78 45.48 7.91 17.95
CA THR A 78 45.82 8.99 18.87
C THR A 78 47.14 8.62 19.53
N THR A 79 48.24 8.81 18.79
CA THR A 79 49.57 8.88 19.40
C THR A 79 49.67 10.22 20.13
N ARG A 80 49.19 10.16 21.37
CA ARG A 80 49.39 11.07 22.48
C ARG A 80 50.82 11.65 22.49
N HIS A 81 50.93 12.98 22.41
CA HIS A 81 51.53 13.86 23.44
C HIS A 81 52.09 15.14 22.79
N GLY A 82 51.44 16.27 23.10
CA GLY A 82 51.91 17.60 22.71
C GLY A 82 51.05 18.65 23.39
N ASP A 83 51.38 18.93 24.65
CA ASP A 83 50.94 20.06 25.44
C ASP A 83 50.87 21.35 24.59
N ARG A 84 49.72 22.04 24.59
CA ARG A 84 49.62 23.52 24.62
C ARG A 84 48.21 24.05 24.27
N ALA A 85 47.75 24.89 25.20
CA ALA A 85 46.77 25.97 25.11
C ALA A 85 45.28 25.61 25.08
N GLU A 86 44.65 25.94 26.20
CA GLU A 86 43.23 26.23 26.36
C GLU A 86 42.75 27.18 25.25
N GLN A 87 41.75 26.76 24.48
CA GLN A 87 40.74 27.68 23.96
C GLN A 87 39.37 27.08 24.26
N ILE A 88 38.80 27.63 25.33
CA ILE A 88 37.39 27.61 25.63
C ILE A 88 36.72 28.39 24.50
N VAL A 89 36.01 27.70 23.61
CA VAL A 89 34.92 28.31 22.86
C VAL A 89 33.71 27.41 23.03
N ASP A 90 32.72 28.05 23.61
CA ASP A 90 31.39 27.62 23.98
C ASP A 90 30.65 26.90 22.83
N PRO A 91 29.92 25.80 23.09
CA PRO A 91 28.89 25.36 22.17
C PRO A 91 27.64 26.21 22.40
N GLU A 92 27.45 27.26 21.59
CA GLU A 92 26.13 27.87 21.44
C GLU A 92 25.21 26.85 20.76
N SER A 93 24.50 26.08 21.58
CA SER A 93 23.30 25.36 21.21
C SER A 93 22.11 26.31 21.27
N GLU A 94 21.55 26.66 20.11
CA GLU A 94 20.26 27.37 19.99
C GLU A 94 19.31 26.49 19.16
N THR A 95 18.36 25.82 19.82
CA THR A 95 16.89 26.05 19.81
C THR A 95 16.17 25.40 18.60
N GLU A 96 15.40 24.35 18.86
CA GLU A 96 13.91 24.34 18.91
C GLU A 96 13.27 24.50 17.52
N THR A 97 12.73 23.41 16.99
CA THR A 97 11.27 23.11 16.95
C THR A 97 10.59 23.87 15.81
N ASP A 98 10.17 23.14 14.78
CA ASP A 98 9.09 23.56 13.90
C ASP A 98 8.09 22.39 13.82
N GLU A 99 7.23 22.35 14.83
CA GLU A 99 5.93 21.70 14.78
C GLU A 99 4.97 22.63 14.02
N GLU A 100 3.89 22.04 13.48
CA GLU A 100 2.70 22.70 12.89
C GLU A 100 2.84 23.15 11.41
N MET A 101 1.89 22.93 10.49
CA MET A 101 0.44 22.72 10.66
C MET A 101 -0.12 21.68 9.68
N HIS A 102 -1.13 20.99 10.21
CA HIS A 102 -2.15 20.23 9.51
C HIS A 102 -2.94 21.05 8.49
N GLU A 103 -3.60 20.31 7.60
CA GLU A 103 -4.94 20.55 7.01
C GLU A 103 -5.07 21.58 5.88
N GLU A 104 -5.22 21.07 4.66
CA GLU A 104 -6.22 21.61 3.75
C GLU A 104 -7.01 20.45 3.13
N THR A 105 -8.08 20.07 3.83
CA THR A 105 -9.27 19.49 3.23
C THR A 105 -10.13 20.62 2.68
N GLU A 106 -10.20 20.74 1.37
CA GLU A 106 -11.34 21.31 0.63
C GLU A 106 -11.64 20.28 -0.47
N GLY A 107 -12.79 19.65 -0.57
CA GLY A 107 -14.11 20.22 -0.37
C GLY A 107 -14.83 20.20 -1.71
N ALA A 108 -15.56 19.11 -1.96
CA ALA A 108 -16.72 18.97 -2.85
C ALA A 108 -16.64 19.44 -4.32
N ALA A 109 -16.82 18.49 -5.24
CA ALA A 109 -17.84 18.64 -6.28
C ALA A 109 -18.42 17.25 -6.62
N ASP A 110 -19.64 17.07 -6.15
CA ASP A 110 -20.62 16.08 -6.57
C ASP A 110 -20.95 16.35 -8.05
N GLU A 111 -20.60 15.42 -8.94
CA GLU A 111 -21.22 15.33 -10.26
C GLU A 111 -21.81 13.93 -10.42
N ASP A 112 -22.93 13.75 -9.72
CA ASP A 112 -24.08 13.01 -10.17
C ASP A 112 -24.27 13.14 -11.70
N ARG A 113 -24.17 12.02 -12.40
CA ARG A 113 -24.93 11.80 -13.63
C ARG A 113 -25.07 10.32 -13.94
N THR A 114 -26.13 9.77 -13.37
CA THR A 114 -26.82 8.59 -13.91
C THR A 114 -27.30 8.88 -15.34
N GLU A 115 -26.74 8.21 -16.33
CA GLU A 115 -27.39 8.10 -17.64
C GLU A 115 -27.37 6.62 -18.05
N THR A 116 -28.28 5.86 -17.45
CA THR A 116 -28.66 4.53 -17.94
C THR A 116 -29.57 4.72 -19.15
N GLU A 117 -29.00 4.78 -20.34
CA GLU A 117 -29.77 4.60 -21.58
C GLU A 117 -30.29 3.16 -21.62
N ALA A 118 -31.60 3.03 -21.52
CA ALA A 118 -32.32 1.79 -21.76
C ALA A 118 -32.25 1.45 -23.25
N ILE A 119 -31.45 0.43 -23.60
CA ILE A 119 -31.44 -0.11 -24.97
C ILE A 119 -32.63 -1.06 -25.10
N ILE A 120 -33.72 -0.55 -25.66
CA ILE A 120 -34.87 -1.31 -26.14
C ILE A 120 -34.41 -2.12 -27.35
N ILE A 121 -34.29 -3.44 -27.22
CA ILE A 121 -34.10 -4.33 -28.38
C ILE A 121 -35.51 -4.74 -28.83
N ASP A 122 -35.91 -4.20 -29.98
CA ASP A 122 -37.17 -4.49 -30.68
C ASP A 122 -37.10 -5.90 -31.29
N ASP A 123 -38.07 -6.73 -30.91
CA ASP A 123 -38.28 -8.08 -31.41
C ASP A 123 -38.95 -7.99 -32.79
N VAL A 124 -38.22 -8.37 -33.85
CA VAL A 124 -38.79 -8.55 -35.18
C VAL A 124 -39.19 -10.01 -35.35
N VAL A 125 -40.51 -10.19 -35.37
CA VAL A 125 -41.31 -11.39 -35.64
C VAL A 125 -40.83 -12.21 -36.85
#